data_AF-C1N4K2-F1
#
_entry.id   AF-C1N4K2-F1
#
_cell.length_a   1.000
_cell.length_b   1.000
_cell.length_c   1.000
_cell.angle_alpha   90.00
_cell.angle_beta   90.00
_cell.angle_gamma   90.00
#
_symmetry.space_group_name_H-M   'P 1'
#
loop_
_entity.id
_entity.type
_entity.pdbx_description
1 polymer ?
#
loop_
_entity_poly.entity_id
_entity_poly.type
_entity_poly.pdbx_seq_one_letter_code
_entity_poly.pdbx_strand_id
1 'polypeptide(L)'
;MSYGALFAGAHAAAEDVEGGGNGGGGDGGGGDGDGGVEIRRRAPPAIAVPVFQRTYCWSDEQVRGWWSDAALREGRTKGSGSHASGRCLFRRVRGDDDGDDDGDDDDVGASTLLCLDGQQRCTTTQLALAALRDAAATLPGSDPAAREVADRVDAALYRDANAAREWIASAAAAAAAAATVDVPSSPAPSPFPPLAEGSKPPFATTLLPSFVDRAAFFECVVAGAVSAPAAAAAAGPAASSVPPPQSAALRGTPLGRAKRTLDALARELLAPLAGAGARLAAAATALLDESHLVFIEVRGDDVDLAQMFQWLQEKTLFAAGAVLWNPSPGVTFGASDLARNALVSSFMSRSLRAQEEAYKDVWLDPLQRRLIRDGGKDGGGRDDDDGDDERGTENVGGDSVLLDDILRAFLAAEDARRRERPPLAASSTDAAAEAAASGRPIGPRRACAAERDVDAMRSSDAVPEKLKLSVGAGSPMWTYARFRSYVEEVALGLRAAEGGGGAEGGGAGTKTKTKPRLNAGGVKKNFDFTSSAPPPPPPEEEEEEEEEEEDEYVPITERTCRVVVDAVVAFAETRGLLRPRIDVAE
;
A
#
# COMPACT_ATOMS: atom_id res chain seq x y z
N MET A 1 19.59 0.10 5.68
CA MET A 1 18.99 -0.57 6.85
C MET A 1 18.65 -2.01 6.47
N SER A 2 18.96 -3.02 7.29
CA SER A 2 18.53 -4.41 7.03
C SER A 2 17.09 -4.64 7.50
N TYR A 3 16.42 -5.69 7.01
CA TYR A 3 15.07 -6.02 7.50
C TYR A 3 15.06 -6.41 8.98
N GLY A 4 16.10 -7.05 9.50
CA GLY A 4 16.24 -7.37 10.92
C GLY A 4 16.37 -6.10 11.78
N ALA A 5 17.07 -5.08 11.29
CA ALA A 5 17.11 -3.78 11.95
C ALA A 5 15.73 -3.09 11.96
N LEU A 6 15.01 -3.16 10.83
CA LEU A 6 13.68 -2.56 10.68
C LEU A 6 12.61 -3.28 11.51
N PHE A 7 12.60 -4.62 11.50
CA PHE A 7 11.52 -5.44 12.07
C PHE A 7 11.77 -5.89 13.51
N ALA A 8 13.02 -6.19 13.87
CA ALA A 8 13.38 -6.72 15.19
C ALA A 8 14.18 -5.70 16.04
N GLY A 9 14.42 -4.49 15.54
CA GLY A 9 15.16 -3.45 16.27
C GLY A 9 16.63 -3.79 16.50
N ALA A 10 17.18 -4.76 15.75
CA ALA A 10 18.45 -5.42 16.03
C ALA A 10 19.71 -4.54 15.89
N HIS A 11 19.58 -3.23 15.60
CA HIS A 11 20.72 -2.34 15.37
C HIS A 11 20.62 -0.93 16.00
N ALA A 12 19.58 -0.61 16.76
CA ALA A 12 19.41 0.75 17.31
C ALA A 12 20.37 1.12 18.45
N ALA A 13 21.34 0.26 18.80
CA ALA A 13 22.26 0.48 19.92
C ALA A 13 23.57 1.20 19.53
N ALA A 14 23.76 1.60 18.26
CA ALA A 14 25.05 2.12 17.79
C ALA A 14 25.10 3.62 17.44
N GLU A 15 23.96 4.32 17.34
CA GLU A 15 23.95 5.71 16.83
C GLU A 15 23.55 6.78 17.86
N ASP A 16 23.04 6.44 19.05
CA ASP A 16 22.71 7.42 20.09
C ASP A 16 23.92 7.81 20.98
N VAL A 17 25.14 7.75 20.43
CA VAL A 17 26.32 8.42 21.03
C VAL A 17 26.48 9.79 20.36
N GLU A 18 25.49 10.66 20.52
CA GLU A 18 25.67 12.07 20.21
C GLU A 18 26.56 12.72 21.29
N GLY A 19 27.79 13.06 20.88
CA GLY A 19 28.24 14.44 20.99
C GLY A 19 28.39 15.08 22.37
N GLY A 20 28.72 14.32 23.42
CA GLY A 20 29.19 14.88 24.70
C GLY A 20 30.61 15.46 24.62
N GLY A 21 30.82 16.45 23.76
CA GLY A 21 32.10 17.14 23.55
C GLY A 21 32.48 18.11 24.68
N ASN A 22 33.08 17.54 25.72
CA ASN A 22 34.16 18.05 26.57
C ASN A 22 34.37 19.58 26.73
N GLY A 23 34.16 20.06 27.96
CA GLY A 23 34.52 21.40 28.43
C GLY A 23 34.88 21.46 29.93
N GLY A 24 35.88 20.68 30.34
CA GLY A 24 36.89 21.01 31.37
C GLY A 24 36.51 21.49 32.79
N GLY A 25 36.90 20.69 33.79
CA GLY A 25 37.59 21.17 35.00
C GLY A 25 36.88 20.95 36.33
N GLY A 26 37.27 19.90 37.08
CA GLY A 26 36.85 19.75 38.47
C GLY A 26 37.37 18.47 39.11
N ASP A 27 38.19 18.63 40.14
CA ASP A 27 39.02 17.66 40.85
C ASP A 27 38.22 16.77 41.84
N GLY A 28 38.69 15.53 42.04
CA GLY A 28 38.54 14.77 43.29
C GLY A 28 37.24 13.98 43.57
N GLY A 29 37.37 12.64 43.69
CA GLY A 29 36.43 11.82 44.47
C GLY A 29 36.25 10.40 43.96
N GLY A 30 36.91 9.43 44.61
CA GLY A 30 36.73 8.01 44.35
C GLY A 30 35.34 7.50 44.77
N GLY A 31 34.75 6.68 43.93
CA GLY A 31 33.53 5.93 44.22
C GLY A 31 33.41 4.77 43.22
N ASP A 32 33.69 3.56 43.69
CA ASP A 32 33.38 2.32 42.99
C ASP A 32 31.85 2.20 42.87
N GLY A 33 31.32 2.66 41.73
CA GLY A 33 29.94 2.45 41.32
C GLY A 33 29.95 1.61 40.05
N ASP A 34 29.61 0.33 40.21
CA ASP A 34 29.24 -0.59 39.13
C ASP A 34 27.93 -0.10 38.48
N GLY A 35 28.03 0.99 37.73
CA GLY A 35 26.95 1.56 36.93
C GLY A 35 26.89 0.81 35.61
N GLY A 36 26.39 -0.42 35.63
CA GLY A 36 25.98 -1.12 34.42
C GLY A 36 24.99 -0.25 33.66
N VAL A 37 25.41 0.35 32.55
CA VAL A 37 24.52 1.03 31.61
C VAL A 37 23.61 -0.06 31.06
N GLU A 38 22.43 -0.18 31.63
CA GLU A 38 21.36 -1.01 31.09
C GLU A 38 20.96 -0.37 29.75
N ILE A 39 21.55 -0.87 28.66
CA ILE A 39 21.15 -0.50 27.30
C ILE A 39 19.71 -1.00 27.14
N ARG A 40 18.74 -0.15 27.46
CA ARG A 40 17.33 -0.39 27.20
C ARG A 40 17.17 -0.57 25.69
N ARG A 41 17.04 -1.82 25.25
CA ARG A 41 16.69 -2.12 23.86
C ARG A 41 15.32 -1.53 23.59
N ARG A 42 15.29 -0.45 22.81
CA ARG A 42 14.05 0.17 22.37
C ARG A 42 13.27 -0.85 21.55
N ALA A 43 12.00 -1.05 21.90
CA ALA A 43 11.13 -1.95 21.14
C ALA A 43 11.08 -1.51 19.66
N PRO A 44 11.08 -2.46 18.70
CA PRO A 44 10.98 -2.09 17.29
C PRO A 44 9.69 -1.30 17.04
N PRO A 45 9.72 -0.31 16.13
CA PRO A 45 8.54 0.45 15.78
C PRO A 45 7.52 -0.45 15.07
N ALA A 46 6.23 -0.23 15.32
CA ALA A 46 5.19 -0.80 14.47
C ALA A 46 5.26 -0.16 13.07
N ILE A 47 5.01 -0.94 12.03
CA ILE A 47 4.92 -0.46 10.65
C ILE A 47 3.47 -0.54 10.21
N ALA A 48 2.86 0.58 9.87
CA ALA A 48 1.49 0.64 9.41
C ALA A 48 1.44 0.95 7.92
N VAL A 49 0.70 0.14 7.15
CA VAL A 49 0.37 0.44 5.76
C VAL A 49 -0.93 1.26 5.76
N PRO A 50 -0.90 2.51 5.28
CA PRO A 50 -2.08 3.37 5.24
C PRO A 50 -3.22 2.82 4.37
N VAL A 51 -4.44 3.27 4.63
CA VAL A 51 -5.67 2.82 3.93
C VAL A 51 -5.74 3.23 2.46
N PHE A 52 -5.04 4.31 2.09
CA PHE A 52 -4.93 4.79 0.72
C PHE A 52 -3.88 4.03 -0.08
N GLN A 53 -3.19 3.07 0.51
CA GLN A 53 -2.31 2.20 -0.26
C GLN A 53 -3.11 1.12 -0.98
N ARG A 54 -2.57 0.62 -2.08
CA ARG A 54 -3.16 -0.53 -2.77
C ARG A 54 -3.13 -1.78 -1.90
N THR A 55 -4.00 -2.74 -2.20
CA THR A 55 -3.91 -4.06 -1.60
C THR A 55 -2.66 -4.80 -2.08
N TYR A 56 -2.32 -5.92 -1.43
CA TYR A 56 -1.25 -6.77 -1.91
C TYR A 56 -1.54 -7.28 -3.33
N CYS A 57 -0.55 -7.16 -4.22
CA CYS A 57 -0.79 -7.38 -5.66
C CYS A 57 0.40 -8.00 -6.42
N TRP A 58 1.45 -8.47 -5.73
CA TRP A 58 2.57 -9.12 -6.41
C TRP A 58 2.14 -10.44 -7.05
N SER A 59 2.60 -10.67 -8.28
CA SER A 59 2.42 -11.94 -8.99
C SER A 59 3.34 -13.03 -8.42
N ASP A 60 3.07 -14.29 -8.75
CA ASP A 60 3.94 -15.40 -8.33
C ASP A 60 5.35 -15.26 -8.88
N GLU A 61 5.52 -14.71 -10.08
CA GLU A 61 6.83 -14.41 -10.68
C GLU A 61 7.61 -13.39 -9.84
N GLN A 62 6.95 -12.33 -9.38
CA GLN A 62 7.57 -11.31 -8.53
C GLN A 62 7.93 -11.87 -7.16
N VAL A 63 7.07 -12.72 -6.60
CA VAL A 63 7.34 -13.42 -5.32
C VAL A 63 8.54 -14.37 -5.46
N ARG A 64 8.62 -15.14 -6.56
CA ARG A 64 9.75 -16.04 -6.84
C ARG A 64 11.05 -15.27 -7.08
N GLY A 65 11.01 -14.21 -7.89
CA GLY A 65 12.15 -13.34 -8.12
C GLY A 65 12.66 -12.74 -6.83
N TRP A 66 11.77 -12.21 -6.00
CA TRP A 66 12.11 -11.70 -4.67
C TRP A 66 12.77 -12.75 -3.79
N TRP A 67 12.24 -13.98 -3.75
CA TRP A 67 12.82 -15.07 -2.97
C TRP A 67 14.22 -15.45 -3.45
N SER A 68 14.40 -15.63 -4.76
CA SER A 68 15.67 -15.93 -5.41
C SER A 68 16.74 -14.88 -5.04
N ASP A 69 16.38 -13.61 -5.17
CA ASP A 69 17.24 -12.46 -4.89
C ASP A 69 17.59 -12.32 -3.38
N ALA A 70 16.57 -12.31 -2.52
CA ALA A 70 16.71 -11.93 -1.11
C ALA A 70 17.02 -13.13 -0.19
N ALA A 71 16.38 -14.28 -0.41
CA ALA A 71 16.54 -15.47 0.44
C ALA A 71 17.65 -16.41 -0.06
N LEU A 72 17.72 -16.64 -1.39
CA LEU A 72 18.70 -17.57 -1.98
C LEU A 72 20.00 -16.90 -2.43
N ARG A 73 20.02 -15.56 -2.53
CA ARG A 73 21.20 -14.77 -2.89
C ARG A 73 21.63 -15.00 -4.35
N GLU A 74 20.71 -15.46 -5.20
CA GLU A 74 20.97 -15.65 -6.62
C GLU A 74 21.19 -14.27 -7.27
N GLY A 75 22.12 -14.19 -8.24
CA GLY A 75 22.50 -12.91 -8.86
C GLY A 75 23.64 -12.13 -8.18
N ARG A 76 24.20 -12.60 -7.04
CA ARG A 76 25.43 -12.00 -6.49
C ARG A 76 26.65 -12.36 -7.32
N THR A 77 27.43 -11.36 -7.73
CA THR A 77 28.84 -11.56 -8.04
C THR A 77 29.59 -11.79 -6.74
N LYS A 78 30.44 -12.83 -6.67
CA LYS A 78 31.31 -13.12 -5.52
C LYS A 78 32.12 -11.86 -5.17
N GLY A 79 31.68 -11.08 -4.18
CA GLY A 79 32.41 -9.88 -3.74
C GLY A 79 31.58 -8.77 -3.09
N SER A 80 30.28 -8.60 -3.40
CA SER A 80 29.44 -7.60 -2.71
C SER A 80 28.61 -8.26 -1.60
N GLY A 81 28.85 -7.83 -0.35
CA GLY A 81 28.34 -8.49 0.86
C GLY A 81 26.84 -8.34 1.13
N SER A 82 26.10 -7.51 0.38
CA SER A 82 24.74 -7.10 0.72
C SER A 82 23.82 -7.04 -0.50
N HIS A 83 22.61 -7.62 -0.42
CA HIS A 83 21.58 -7.47 -1.46
C HIS A 83 20.78 -6.18 -1.21
N ALA A 84 20.73 -5.28 -2.19
CA ALA A 84 19.92 -4.07 -2.13
C ALA A 84 18.50 -4.34 -2.65
N SER A 85 17.54 -4.39 -1.74
CA SER A 85 16.16 -4.77 -2.03
C SER A 85 15.28 -3.60 -2.48
N GLY A 86 15.89 -2.46 -2.80
CA GLY A 86 15.22 -1.22 -3.22
C GLY A 86 15.04 -0.18 -2.10
N ARG A 87 14.23 0.83 -2.38
CA ARG A 87 13.90 1.94 -1.48
C ARG A 87 12.57 1.67 -0.78
N CYS A 88 12.47 2.07 0.49
CA CYS A 88 11.22 2.12 1.24
C CYS A 88 11.13 3.49 1.92
N LEU A 89 9.95 4.11 1.82
CA LEU A 89 9.70 5.44 2.36
C LEU A 89 8.77 5.32 3.56
N PHE A 90 9.16 5.94 4.67
CA PHE A 90 8.42 5.92 5.91
C PHE A 90 8.19 7.33 6.44
N ARG A 91 7.10 7.50 7.19
CA ARG A 91 6.85 8.67 8.02
C ARG A 91 6.59 8.22 9.44
N ARG A 92 7.30 8.80 10.40
CA ARG A 92 7.03 8.57 11.82
C ARG A 92 5.75 9.30 12.21
N VAL A 93 4.83 8.58 12.83
CA VAL A 93 3.57 9.11 13.37
C VAL A 93 3.46 8.69 14.84
N ARG A 94 2.83 9.53 15.67
CA ARG A 94 2.46 9.15 17.03
C ARG A 94 1.52 7.94 16.95
N GLY A 95 1.77 6.92 17.76
CA GLY A 95 0.92 5.74 17.80
C GLY A 95 -0.42 6.07 18.44
N ASP A 96 -1.51 5.49 17.96
CA ASP A 96 -2.83 5.57 18.62
C ASP A 96 -2.93 4.60 19.83
N ASP A 97 -1.87 3.83 20.13
CA ASP A 97 -1.84 2.78 21.17
C ASP A 97 -1.46 3.30 22.56
N ASP A 98 -1.06 4.57 22.68
CA ASP A 98 -0.79 5.20 23.97
C ASP A 98 -2.12 5.77 24.48
N GLY A 99 -2.86 4.94 25.21
CA GLY A 99 -4.13 5.35 25.82
C GLY A 99 -3.92 6.56 26.73
N ASP A 100 -4.66 7.65 26.47
CA ASP A 100 -4.95 8.80 27.34
C ASP A 100 -3.97 9.03 28.53
N ASP A 101 -2.66 9.10 28.28
CA ASP A 101 -1.68 9.41 29.32
C ASP A 101 -1.26 10.88 29.17
N ASP A 102 -1.75 11.67 30.12
CA ASP A 102 -1.54 13.10 30.21
C ASP A 102 -0.06 13.42 30.48
N GLY A 103 0.66 13.80 29.42
CA GLY A 103 1.75 14.76 29.48
C GLY A 103 3.04 14.33 30.20
N ASP A 104 3.92 13.65 29.47
CA ASP A 104 5.36 13.83 29.61
C ASP A 104 6.01 13.72 28.22
N ASP A 105 6.50 14.85 27.70
CA ASP A 105 6.95 15.05 26.31
C ASP A 105 8.31 14.38 25.96
N ASP A 106 8.93 13.65 26.89
CA ASP A 106 10.31 13.16 26.75
C ASP A 106 10.47 11.64 26.57
N ASP A 107 9.41 10.83 26.72
CA ASP A 107 9.48 9.41 26.37
C ASP A 107 8.98 9.21 24.94
N VAL A 108 9.92 9.16 23.98
CA VAL A 108 9.66 8.83 22.57
C VAL A 108 9.33 7.33 22.44
N GLY A 109 8.37 6.85 23.23
CA GLY A 109 7.85 5.50 23.28
C GLY A 109 7.20 5.14 21.95
N ALA A 110 7.67 4.03 21.36
CA ALA A 110 7.04 3.27 20.28
C ALA A 110 6.33 4.05 19.14
N SER A 111 6.95 5.09 18.59
CA SER A 111 6.42 5.76 17.39
C SER A 111 6.16 4.76 16.25
N THR A 112 5.00 4.88 15.59
CA THR A 112 4.64 4.03 14.43
C THR A 112 5.29 4.58 13.16
N LEU A 113 5.79 3.69 12.30
CA LEU A 113 6.27 4.01 10.97
C LEU A 113 5.15 3.78 9.94
N LEU A 114 4.60 4.87 9.41
CA LEU A 114 3.68 4.83 8.29
C LEU A 114 4.45 4.52 6.99
N CYS A 115 4.16 3.39 6.35
CA CYS A 115 4.81 2.95 5.12
C CYS A 115 4.18 3.62 3.89
N LEU A 116 4.89 4.58 3.30
CA LEU A 116 4.44 5.36 2.14
C LEU A 116 4.88 4.74 0.81
N ASP A 117 6.00 4.02 0.81
CA ASP A 117 6.45 3.18 -0.29
C ASP A 117 7.21 1.96 0.26
N GLY A 118 7.16 0.84 -0.47
CA GLY A 118 7.82 -0.41 -0.10
C GLY A 118 6.92 -1.43 0.61
N GLN A 119 5.61 -1.17 0.71
CA GLN A 119 4.67 -2.05 1.41
C GLN A 119 4.72 -3.49 0.91
N GLN A 120 4.80 -3.70 -0.42
CA GLN A 120 4.69 -5.03 -1.02
C GLN A 120 5.92 -5.86 -0.62
N ARG A 121 7.11 -5.24 -0.61
CA ARG A 121 8.35 -5.86 -0.15
C ARG A 121 8.27 -6.19 1.34
N CYS A 122 7.79 -5.27 2.17
CA CYS A 122 7.64 -5.51 3.60
C CYS A 122 6.70 -6.70 3.86
N THR A 123 5.54 -6.71 3.21
CA THR A 123 4.56 -7.80 3.30
C THR A 123 5.15 -9.13 2.81
N THR A 124 5.75 -9.18 1.61
CA THR A 124 6.34 -10.41 1.06
C THR A 124 7.47 -10.93 1.94
N THR A 125 8.31 -10.06 2.50
CA THR A 125 9.37 -10.48 3.44
C THR A 125 8.78 -11.11 4.69
N GLN A 126 7.74 -10.53 5.30
CA GLN A 126 7.09 -11.16 6.46
C GLN A 126 6.43 -12.48 6.12
N LEU A 127 5.79 -12.60 4.94
CA LEU A 127 5.25 -13.87 4.47
C LEU A 127 6.35 -14.92 4.25
N ALA A 128 7.51 -14.52 3.73
CA ALA A 128 8.65 -15.40 3.50
C ALA A 128 9.27 -15.88 4.82
N LEU A 129 9.40 -14.99 5.80
CA LEU A 129 9.83 -15.34 7.16
C LEU A 129 8.84 -16.33 7.80
N ALA A 130 7.54 -16.06 7.71
CA ALA A 130 6.51 -16.97 8.20
C ALA A 130 6.61 -18.35 7.53
N ALA A 131 6.82 -18.42 6.21
CA ALA A 131 7.02 -19.68 5.48
C ALA A 131 8.28 -20.44 5.96
N LEU A 132 9.39 -19.75 6.23
CA LEU A 132 10.60 -20.36 6.79
C LEU A 132 10.37 -20.94 8.18
N ARG A 133 9.67 -20.21 9.07
CA ARG A 133 9.29 -20.69 10.39
C ARG A 133 8.36 -21.90 10.29
N ASP A 134 7.36 -21.85 9.43
CA ASP A 134 6.40 -22.94 9.25
C ASP A 134 7.10 -24.21 8.72
N ALA A 135 8.06 -24.07 7.79
CA ALA A 135 8.90 -25.17 7.34
C ALA A 135 9.82 -25.70 8.46
N ALA A 136 10.42 -24.82 9.25
CA ALA A 136 11.25 -25.22 10.41
C ALA A 136 10.44 -26.01 11.45
N ALA A 137 9.17 -25.67 11.65
CA ALA A 137 8.27 -26.38 12.57
C ALA A 137 7.97 -27.84 12.15
N THR A 138 8.25 -28.22 10.89
CA THR A 138 8.14 -29.61 10.42
C THR A 138 9.37 -30.47 10.72
N LEU A 139 10.48 -29.85 11.13
CA LEU A 139 11.70 -30.56 11.52
C LEU A 139 11.55 -31.14 12.94
N PRO A 140 12.32 -32.20 13.28
CA PRO A 140 12.33 -32.74 14.64
C PRO A 140 12.65 -31.64 15.65
N GLY A 141 11.87 -31.52 16.73
CA GLY A 141 12.01 -30.46 17.73
C GLY A 141 13.35 -30.40 18.48
N SER A 142 14.23 -31.39 18.27
CA SER A 142 15.62 -31.38 18.76
C SER A 142 16.60 -30.65 17.83
N ASP A 143 16.19 -30.20 16.64
CA ASP A 143 17.06 -29.44 15.73
C ASP A 143 17.24 -28.00 16.27
N PRO A 144 18.44 -27.63 16.76
CA PRO A 144 18.67 -26.32 17.34
C PRO A 144 18.55 -25.19 16.31
N ALA A 145 18.89 -25.46 15.03
CA ALA A 145 18.80 -24.45 13.98
C ALA A 145 17.34 -24.17 13.61
N ALA A 146 16.47 -25.18 13.64
CA ALA A 146 15.03 -24.99 13.44
C ALA A 146 14.41 -24.11 14.54
N ARG A 147 14.82 -24.32 15.80
CA ARG A 147 14.40 -23.49 16.93
C ARG A 147 14.89 -22.05 16.81
N GLU A 148 16.16 -21.87 16.44
CA GLU A 148 16.73 -20.54 16.20
C GLU A 148 15.98 -19.79 15.09
N VAL A 149 15.64 -20.46 13.99
CA VAL A 149 14.82 -19.87 12.91
C VAL A 149 13.48 -19.38 13.46
N ALA A 150 12.78 -20.23 14.21
CA ALA A 150 11.49 -19.87 14.78
C ALA A 150 11.59 -18.67 15.74
N ASP A 151 12.59 -18.66 16.62
CA ASP A 151 12.83 -17.57 17.57
C ASP A 151 13.12 -16.24 16.87
N ARG A 152 14.00 -16.25 15.86
CA ARG A 152 14.35 -15.04 15.10
C ARG A 152 13.20 -14.52 14.24
N VAL A 153 12.46 -15.43 13.62
CA VAL A 153 11.29 -15.07 12.80
C VAL A 153 10.19 -14.48 13.67
N ASP A 154 9.85 -15.09 14.79
CA ASP A 154 8.81 -14.57 15.69
C ASP A 154 9.17 -13.16 16.19
N ALA A 155 10.45 -12.93 16.54
CA ALA A 155 10.93 -11.60 16.94
C ALA A 155 10.87 -10.55 15.82
N ALA A 156 10.82 -10.96 14.55
CA ALA A 156 10.65 -10.07 13.40
C ALA A 156 9.17 -9.86 13.04
N LEU A 157 8.31 -10.86 13.24
CA LEU A 157 6.88 -10.79 12.93
C LEU A 157 6.08 -10.07 14.02
N TYR A 158 6.49 -10.22 15.28
CA TYR A 158 5.72 -9.79 16.44
C TYR A 158 6.55 -8.84 17.31
N ARG A 159 5.93 -7.74 17.75
CA ARG A 159 6.51 -6.84 18.74
C ARG A 159 6.48 -7.46 20.14
N ASP A 160 5.47 -8.30 20.40
CA ASP A 160 5.41 -9.17 21.58
C ASP A 160 5.33 -10.64 21.13
N ALA A 161 6.50 -11.25 20.93
CA ALA A 161 6.61 -12.65 20.52
C ALA A 161 6.07 -13.63 21.57
N ASN A 162 6.10 -13.27 22.87
CA ASN A 162 5.60 -14.15 23.93
C ASN A 162 4.07 -14.20 23.91
N ALA A 163 3.40 -13.04 23.86
CA ALA A 163 1.94 -12.98 23.73
C ALA A 163 1.46 -13.68 22.45
N ALA A 164 2.17 -13.50 21.33
CA ALA A 164 1.86 -14.20 20.09
C ALA A 164 1.97 -15.73 20.24
N ARG A 165 3.02 -16.25 20.90
CA ARG A 165 3.20 -17.69 21.14
C ARG A 165 2.16 -18.28 22.07
N GLU A 166 1.83 -17.58 23.15
CA GLU A 166 0.76 -18.00 24.07
C GLU A 166 -0.58 -18.11 23.33
N TRP A 167 -0.89 -17.10 22.52
CA TRP A 167 -2.09 -17.11 21.68
C TRP A 167 -2.08 -18.26 20.66
N ILE A 168 -0.96 -18.46 19.95
CA ILE A 168 -0.78 -19.55 18.96
C ILE A 168 -0.97 -20.91 19.64
N ALA A 169 -0.37 -21.12 20.81
CA ALA A 169 -0.49 -22.37 21.56
C ALA A 169 -1.95 -22.62 21.99
N SER A 170 -2.63 -21.59 22.48
CA SER A 170 -4.07 -21.67 22.82
C SER A 170 -4.93 -22.01 21.59
N ALA A 171 -4.68 -21.35 20.46
CA ALA A 171 -5.40 -21.60 19.22
C ALA A 171 -5.14 -23.03 18.70
N ALA A 172 -3.90 -23.51 18.78
CA ALA A 172 -3.53 -24.87 18.37
C ALA A 172 -4.20 -25.94 19.23
N ALA A 173 -4.27 -25.72 20.55
CA ALA A 173 -4.97 -26.61 21.48
C ALA A 173 -6.48 -26.66 21.18
N ALA A 174 -7.10 -25.51 20.89
CA ALA A 174 -8.51 -25.44 20.50
C ALA A 174 -8.78 -26.16 19.16
N ALA A 175 -7.90 -25.98 18.18
CA ALA A 175 -8.00 -26.65 16.89
C ALA A 175 -7.83 -28.17 17.01
N ALA A 176 -6.87 -28.65 17.81
CA ALA A 176 -6.66 -30.06 18.08
C ALA A 176 -7.88 -30.68 18.77
N ALA A 177 -8.48 -29.97 19.73
CA ALA A 177 -9.71 -30.42 20.39
C ALA A 177 -10.88 -30.53 19.39
N ALA A 178 -11.05 -29.55 18.50
CA ALA A 178 -12.09 -29.57 17.47
C ALA A 178 -11.92 -30.74 16.48
N ALA A 179 -10.69 -31.10 16.13
CA ALA A 179 -10.39 -32.22 15.22
C ALA A 179 -10.78 -33.60 15.77
N THR A 180 -10.97 -33.74 17.08
CA THR A 180 -11.43 -35.00 17.69
C THR A 180 -12.94 -35.21 17.59
N VAL A 181 -13.69 -34.18 17.15
CA VAL A 181 -15.14 -34.27 16.93
C VAL A 181 -15.37 -34.78 15.51
N ASP A 182 -15.86 -36.01 15.40
CA ASP A 182 -16.07 -36.77 14.16
C ASP A 182 -17.18 -36.13 13.31
N VAL A 183 -16.85 -35.09 12.54
CA VAL A 183 -17.78 -34.44 11.60
C VAL A 183 -17.48 -34.93 10.17
N PRO A 184 -18.43 -35.62 9.50
CA PRO A 184 -18.18 -36.18 8.18
C PRO A 184 -18.01 -35.10 7.09
N SER A 185 -17.01 -35.30 6.23
CA SER A 185 -16.95 -34.90 4.82
C SER A 185 -16.90 -33.40 4.43
N SER A 186 -16.60 -32.47 5.33
CA SER A 186 -16.26 -31.09 4.93
C SER A 186 -14.73 -30.88 4.94
N PRO A 187 -14.14 -30.10 4.01
CA PRO A 187 -12.73 -29.74 4.11
C PRO A 187 -12.46 -29.17 5.50
N ALA A 188 -11.41 -29.67 6.17
CA ALA A 188 -11.09 -29.27 7.53
C ALA A 188 -11.08 -27.73 7.61
N PRO A 189 -11.90 -27.12 8.48
CA PRO A 189 -11.91 -25.67 8.63
C PRO A 189 -10.52 -25.19 9.02
N SER A 190 -10.14 -23.98 8.58
CA SER A 190 -8.89 -23.37 9.02
C SER A 190 -8.85 -23.41 10.55
N PRO A 191 -7.74 -23.87 11.16
CA PRO A 191 -7.60 -23.87 12.62
C PRO A 191 -7.57 -22.45 13.20
N PHE A 192 -7.47 -21.45 12.31
CA PHE A 192 -7.59 -20.06 12.62
C PHE A 192 -9.06 -19.61 12.55
N PRO A 193 -9.61 -19.02 13.64
CA PRO A 193 -10.94 -18.41 13.56
C PRO A 193 -10.90 -17.33 12.46
N PRO A 194 -11.88 -17.28 11.55
CA PRO A 194 -11.87 -16.31 10.46
C PRO A 194 -11.86 -14.90 11.07
N LEU A 195 -10.76 -14.18 10.85
CA LEU A 195 -10.68 -12.77 11.22
C LEU A 195 -11.60 -11.96 10.31
N ALA A 196 -12.36 -11.05 10.91
CA ALA A 196 -13.11 -10.07 10.16
C ALA A 196 -12.14 -9.16 9.39
N GLU A 197 -12.56 -8.67 8.22
CA GLU A 197 -11.78 -7.68 7.46
C GLU A 197 -11.43 -6.48 8.36
N GLY A 198 -10.17 -6.04 8.30
CA GLY A 198 -9.68 -4.95 9.14
C GLY A 198 -9.27 -5.31 10.57
N SER A 199 -9.68 -6.47 11.07
CA SER A 199 -9.38 -6.86 12.44
C SER A 199 -7.89 -7.11 12.67
N LYS A 200 -7.47 -6.89 13.92
CA LYS A 200 -6.11 -7.14 14.41
C LYS A 200 -6.11 -8.38 15.31
N PRO A 201 -5.03 -9.15 15.34
CA PRO A 201 -4.87 -10.19 16.36
C PRO A 201 -4.79 -9.56 17.77
N PRO A 202 -5.02 -10.32 18.83
CA PRO A 202 -4.97 -9.83 20.22
C PRO A 202 -3.53 -9.69 20.75
N PHE A 203 -2.54 -9.53 19.88
CA PHE A 203 -1.13 -9.35 20.21
C PHE A 203 -0.49 -8.35 19.25
N ALA A 204 0.60 -7.70 19.68
CA ALA A 204 1.25 -6.66 18.90
C ALA A 204 2.08 -7.24 17.74
N THR A 205 1.79 -6.80 16.52
CA THR A 205 2.51 -7.22 15.31
C THR A 205 3.47 -6.14 14.81
N THR A 206 4.53 -6.57 14.12
CA THR A 206 5.51 -5.64 13.54
C THR A 206 4.96 -4.91 12.32
N LEU A 207 4.18 -5.61 11.48
CA LEU A 207 3.51 -5.01 10.33
C LEU A 207 1.99 -5.08 10.52
N LEU A 208 1.35 -3.93 10.30
CA LEU A 208 -0.07 -3.78 10.15
C LEU A 208 -0.34 -3.47 8.66
N PRO A 209 -0.81 -4.45 7.87
CA PRO A 209 -1.05 -4.25 6.45
C PRO A 209 -2.29 -3.37 6.21
N SER A 210 -2.58 -3.10 4.93
CA SER A 210 -3.75 -2.33 4.51
C SER A 210 -5.03 -2.94 5.10
N PHE A 211 -6.04 -2.12 5.37
CA PHE A 211 -7.27 -2.55 6.06
C PHE A 211 -7.88 -3.83 5.47
N VAL A 212 -7.98 -3.90 4.14
CA VAL A 212 -8.56 -5.04 3.40
C VAL A 212 -7.67 -6.28 3.45
N ASP A 213 -6.35 -6.11 3.56
CA ASP A 213 -5.39 -7.20 3.58
C ASP A 213 -5.21 -7.84 4.97
N ARG A 214 -5.62 -7.18 6.06
CA ARG A 214 -5.32 -7.60 7.44
C ARG A 214 -5.71 -9.03 7.76
N ALA A 215 -6.97 -9.38 7.55
CA ALA A 215 -7.46 -10.72 7.88
C ALA A 215 -6.67 -11.80 7.13
N ALA A 216 -6.49 -11.62 5.81
CA ALA A 216 -5.76 -12.54 4.95
C ALA A 216 -4.28 -12.64 5.31
N PHE A 217 -3.64 -11.50 5.60
CA PHE A 217 -2.23 -11.45 5.99
C PHE A 217 -2.00 -12.15 7.33
N PHE A 218 -2.81 -11.86 8.35
CA PHE A 218 -2.64 -12.48 9.66
C PHE A 218 -2.94 -13.97 9.61
N GLU A 219 -3.95 -14.42 8.83
CA GLU A 219 -4.14 -15.85 8.57
C GLU A 219 -2.89 -16.48 7.95
N CYS A 220 -2.31 -15.87 6.90
CA CYS A 220 -1.06 -16.35 6.30
C CYS A 220 0.08 -16.44 7.31
N VAL A 221 0.21 -15.46 8.22
CA VAL A 221 1.32 -15.38 9.16
C VAL A 221 1.15 -16.34 10.35
N VAL A 222 -0.05 -16.78 10.70
CA VAL A 222 -0.26 -17.62 11.91
C VAL A 222 -0.75 -19.04 11.62
N ALA A 223 -1.38 -19.29 10.47
CA ALA A 223 -2.02 -20.58 10.19
C ALA A 223 -1.04 -21.76 10.27
N GLY A 224 0.18 -21.62 9.75
CA GLY A 224 1.21 -22.66 9.84
C GLY A 224 1.68 -22.91 11.28
N ALA A 225 1.91 -21.85 12.05
CA ALA A 225 2.32 -21.94 13.46
C ALA A 225 1.24 -22.56 14.35
N VAL A 226 -0.05 -22.38 14.02
CA VAL A 226 -1.17 -23.04 14.73
C VAL A 226 -1.31 -24.50 14.29
N SER A 227 -1.17 -24.77 12.98
CA SER A 227 -1.39 -26.10 12.42
C SER A 227 -0.33 -27.12 12.82
N ALA A 228 0.96 -26.73 12.87
CA ALA A 228 2.04 -27.67 13.13
C ALA A 228 1.96 -28.30 14.54
N PRO A 229 1.77 -27.55 15.65
CA PRO A 229 1.56 -28.14 16.97
C PRO A 229 0.26 -28.95 17.07
N ALA A 230 -0.82 -28.51 16.42
CA ALA A 230 -2.09 -29.23 16.42
C ALA A 230 -1.97 -30.61 15.73
N ALA A 231 -1.26 -30.67 14.60
CA ALA A 231 -0.97 -31.91 13.90
C ALA A 231 -0.07 -32.86 14.72
N ALA A 232 0.97 -32.31 15.37
CA ALA A 232 1.84 -33.09 16.25
C ALA A 232 1.09 -33.69 17.44
N ALA A 233 0.12 -32.95 18.01
CA ALA A 233 -0.74 -33.42 19.09
C ALA A 233 -1.73 -34.52 18.63
N ALA A 234 -2.22 -34.44 17.39
CA ALA A 234 -3.25 -35.35 16.88
C ALA A 234 -2.70 -36.66 16.30
N ALA A 235 -1.53 -36.65 15.62
CA ALA A 235 -1.10 -37.75 14.77
C ALA A 235 0.21 -38.46 15.21
N GLY A 236 0.82 -38.04 16.32
CA GLY A 236 2.15 -38.54 16.71
C GLY A 236 3.27 -38.06 15.75
N PRO A 237 4.53 -38.48 15.95
CA PRO A 237 5.71 -37.90 15.29
C PRO A 237 5.85 -38.14 13.77
N ALA A 238 4.82 -38.67 13.10
CA ALA A 238 4.87 -39.09 11.70
C ALA A 238 3.94 -38.30 10.74
N ALA A 239 3.33 -37.20 11.17
CA ALA A 239 2.52 -36.32 10.33
C ALA A 239 3.25 -34.99 10.08
N SER A 240 3.20 -34.32 8.93
CA SER A 240 2.57 -34.55 7.63
C SER A 240 3.30 -33.61 6.65
N SER A 241 3.58 -34.03 5.41
CA SER A 241 4.13 -33.16 4.36
C SER A 241 3.09 -32.19 3.76
N VAL A 242 1.86 -32.21 4.29
CA VAL A 242 0.74 -31.43 3.76
C VAL A 242 0.83 -29.99 4.27
N PRO A 243 0.76 -28.98 3.37
CA PRO A 243 0.76 -27.58 3.76
C PRO A 243 -0.43 -27.25 4.68
N PRO A 244 -0.30 -26.23 5.56
CA PRO A 244 -1.38 -25.85 6.45
C PRO A 244 -2.64 -25.50 5.64
N PRO A 245 -3.83 -25.97 6.05
CA PRO A 245 -5.06 -25.67 5.34
C PRO A 245 -5.34 -24.16 5.41
N GLN A 246 -5.46 -23.53 4.23
CA GLN A 246 -5.91 -22.14 4.11
C GLN A 246 -7.43 -22.08 4.01
N SER A 247 -8.05 -21.06 4.61
CA SER A 247 -9.47 -20.78 4.47
C SER A 247 -9.85 -20.60 2.99
N ALA A 248 -11.09 -20.96 2.65
CA ALA A 248 -11.60 -20.75 1.29
C ALA A 248 -11.53 -19.26 0.87
N ALA A 249 -11.72 -18.36 1.83
CA ALA A 249 -11.60 -16.91 1.63
C ALA A 249 -10.17 -16.50 1.24
N LEU A 250 -9.16 -17.06 1.91
CA LEU A 250 -7.76 -16.74 1.64
C LEU A 250 -7.26 -17.32 0.31
N ARG A 251 -7.71 -18.52 -0.08
CA ARG A 251 -7.16 -19.26 -1.23
C ARG A 251 -7.18 -18.47 -2.55
N GLY A 252 -8.23 -17.70 -2.78
CA GLY A 252 -8.42 -16.89 -3.99
C GLY A 252 -7.69 -15.54 -3.98
N THR A 253 -7.15 -15.11 -2.84
CA THR A 253 -6.51 -13.80 -2.72
C THR A 253 -5.07 -13.78 -3.27
N PRO A 254 -4.56 -12.62 -3.69
CA PRO A 254 -3.14 -12.45 -4.02
C PRO A 254 -2.20 -12.82 -2.86
N LEU A 255 -2.56 -12.49 -1.62
CA LEU A 255 -1.80 -12.85 -0.42
C LEU A 255 -1.72 -14.36 -0.22
N GLY A 256 -2.86 -15.05 -0.32
CA GLY A 256 -2.93 -16.50 -0.17
C GLY A 256 -2.09 -17.22 -1.22
N ARG A 257 -2.13 -16.77 -2.48
CA ARG A 257 -1.26 -17.26 -3.55
C ARG A 257 0.23 -17.06 -3.22
N ALA A 258 0.61 -15.83 -2.87
CA ALA A 258 2.00 -15.53 -2.52
C ALA A 258 2.52 -16.37 -1.36
N LYS A 259 1.72 -16.55 -0.30
CA LYS A 259 2.09 -17.41 0.82
C LYS A 259 2.26 -18.88 0.39
N ARG A 260 1.38 -19.43 -0.45
CA ARG A 260 1.53 -20.80 -0.96
C ARG A 260 2.80 -20.97 -1.79
N THR A 261 3.11 -19.98 -2.64
CA THR A 261 4.35 -19.95 -3.41
C THR A 261 5.56 -19.95 -2.48
N LEU A 262 5.58 -19.10 -1.46
CA LEU A 262 6.65 -19.04 -0.47
C LEU A 262 6.75 -20.32 0.38
N ASP A 263 5.63 -20.93 0.73
CA ASP A 263 5.61 -22.21 1.44
C ASP A 263 6.17 -23.36 0.60
N ALA A 264 5.97 -23.34 -0.72
CA ALA A 264 6.62 -24.28 -1.62
C ALA A 264 8.14 -24.09 -1.65
N LEU A 265 8.58 -22.85 -1.83
CA LEU A 265 10.01 -22.50 -1.87
C LEU A 265 10.72 -22.80 -0.54
N ALA A 266 10.09 -22.53 0.60
CA ALA A 266 10.64 -22.87 1.91
C ALA A 266 10.75 -24.40 2.11
N ARG A 267 9.77 -25.17 1.61
CA ARG A 267 9.80 -26.64 1.65
C ARG A 267 10.90 -27.24 0.78
N GLU A 268 11.24 -26.61 -0.35
CA GLU A 268 12.37 -27.06 -1.16
C GLU A 268 13.69 -27.07 -0.37
N LEU A 269 13.86 -26.13 0.58
CA LEU A 269 15.03 -26.10 1.46
C LEU A 269 15.11 -27.29 2.44
N LEU A 270 14.01 -28.03 2.64
CA LEU A 270 14.00 -29.25 3.45
C LEU A 270 14.68 -30.43 2.76
N ALA A 271 14.85 -30.40 1.44
CA ALA A 271 15.45 -31.50 0.69
C ALA A 271 16.92 -31.21 0.32
N PRO A 272 17.88 -32.13 0.60
CA PRO A 272 17.73 -33.35 1.41
C PRO A 272 17.61 -33.04 2.91
N LEU A 273 16.90 -33.83 3.72
CA LEU A 273 16.66 -33.53 5.15
C LEU A 273 17.94 -33.25 5.97
N ALA A 274 19.06 -33.88 5.59
CA ALA A 274 20.35 -33.57 6.18
C ALA A 274 20.73 -32.09 5.98
N GLY A 275 20.89 -31.36 7.09
CA GLY A 275 21.23 -29.94 7.08
C GLY A 275 20.07 -29.00 6.70
N ALA A 276 18.82 -29.48 6.71
CA ALA A 276 17.64 -28.66 6.43
C ALA A 276 17.53 -27.45 7.37
N GLY A 277 17.69 -27.66 8.69
CA GLY A 277 17.67 -26.56 9.67
C GLY A 277 18.73 -25.49 9.36
N ALA A 278 19.94 -25.89 8.97
CA ALA A 278 21.00 -24.94 8.60
C ALA A 278 20.68 -24.15 7.33
N ARG A 279 20.04 -24.76 6.32
CA ARG A 279 19.61 -24.04 5.10
C ARG A 279 18.48 -23.05 5.38
N LEU A 280 17.51 -23.43 6.21
CA LEU A 280 16.46 -22.52 6.67
C LEU A 280 17.05 -21.35 7.47
N ALA A 281 18.00 -21.62 8.37
CA ALA A 281 18.72 -20.60 9.14
C ALA A 281 19.52 -19.65 8.24
N ALA A 282 20.18 -20.18 7.20
CA ALA A 282 20.88 -19.37 6.21
C ALA A 282 19.92 -18.47 5.42
N ALA A 283 18.76 -18.99 5.00
CA ALA A 283 17.74 -18.19 4.31
C ALA A 283 17.14 -17.09 5.21
N ALA A 284 16.85 -17.41 6.48
CA ALA A 284 16.37 -16.43 7.46
C ALA A 284 17.42 -15.33 7.73
N THR A 285 18.70 -15.71 7.84
CA THR A 285 19.83 -14.77 7.95
C THR A 285 19.96 -13.90 6.71
N ALA A 286 19.81 -14.47 5.50
CA ALA A 286 19.87 -13.71 4.27
C ALA A 286 18.74 -12.66 4.18
N LEU A 287 17.52 -13.01 4.61
CA LEU A 287 16.39 -12.09 4.65
C LEU A 287 16.53 -11.01 5.73
N LEU A 288 16.92 -11.37 6.95
CA LEU A 288 16.97 -10.44 8.07
C LEU A 288 18.23 -9.57 8.06
N ASP A 289 19.40 -10.15 7.80
CA ASP A 289 20.67 -9.49 8.06
C ASP A 289 21.35 -8.99 6.78
N GLU A 290 21.20 -9.73 5.68
CA GLU A 290 21.93 -9.44 4.42
C GLU A 290 21.08 -8.77 3.33
N SER A 291 19.77 -8.70 3.52
CA SER A 291 18.84 -7.98 2.64
C SER A 291 18.62 -6.58 3.19
N HIS A 292 19.13 -5.59 2.46
CA HIS A 292 19.10 -4.19 2.87
C HIS A 292 18.15 -3.40 2.00
N LEU A 293 17.37 -2.54 2.63
CA LEU A 293 16.62 -1.48 1.98
C LEU A 293 17.29 -0.13 2.23
N VAL A 294 17.12 0.76 1.26
CA VAL A 294 17.34 2.18 1.45
C VAL A 294 16.14 2.71 2.23
N PHE A 295 16.38 3.02 3.50
CA PHE A 295 15.38 3.57 4.40
C PHE A 295 15.36 5.09 4.21
N ILE A 296 14.20 5.63 3.88
CA ILE A 296 14.00 7.07 3.75
C ILE A 296 12.90 7.45 4.74
N GLU A 297 13.21 8.36 5.66
CA GLU A 297 12.23 8.90 6.61
C GLU A 297 11.90 10.34 6.25
N VAL A 298 10.61 10.61 6.09
CA VAL A 298 10.10 11.95 5.81
C VAL A 298 10.02 12.72 7.12
N ARG A 299 10.81 13.79 7.24
CA ARG A 299 10.86 14.70 8.39
C ARG A 299 10.05 15.97 8.10
N GLY A 300 9.61 16.66 9.15
CA GLY A 300 8.82 17.91 9.06
C GLY A 300 7.31 17.67 9.17
N ASP A 301 6.63 18.48 9.98
CA ASP A 301 5.16 18.39 10.20
C ASP A 301 4.37 19.22 9.18
N ASP A 302 5.07 20.01 8.38
CA ASP A 302 4.59 20.88 7.30
C ASP A 302 4.45 20.15 5.95
N VAL A 303 4.85 18.87 5.88
CA VAL A 303 4.74 18.08 4.66
C VAL A 303 3.32 17.54 4.50
N ASP A 304 2.63 17.97 3.45
CA ASP A 304 1.39 17.35 3.00
C ASP A 304 1.68 15.94 2.46
N LEU A 305 1.51 14.94 3.32
CA LEU A 305 1.71 13.53 2.98
C LEU A 305 0.80 13.07 1.85
N ALA A 306 -0.40 13.65 1.72
CA ALA A 306 -1.33 13.34 0.66
C ALA A 306 -0.77 13.73 -0.69
N GLN A 307 -0.26 14.95 -0.76
CA GLN A 307 0.38 15.48 -1.96
C GLN A 307 1.68 14.75 -2.29
N MET A 308 2.53 14.50 -1.31
CA MET A 308 3.79 13.79 -1.52
C MET A 308 3.55 12.35 -2.01
N PHE A 309 2.57 11.64 -1.45
CA PHE A 309 2.21 10.31 -1.90
C PHE A 309 1.70 10.33 -3.34
N GLN A 310 0.77 11.24 -3.66
CA GLN A 310 0.26 11.40 -5.01
C GLN A 310 1.39 11.71 -6.00
N TRP A 311 2.29 12.63 -5.64
CA TRP A 311 3.45 12.98 -6.44
C TRP A 311 4.39 11.79 -6.66
N LEU A 312 4.67 10.98 -5.64
CA LEU A 312 5.50 9.79 -5.77
C LEU A 312 4.87 8.77 -6.72
N GLN A 313 3.55 8.59 -6.66
CA GLN A 313 2.83 7.68 -7.55
C GLN A 313 2.86 8.18 -8.99
N GLU A 314 2.48 9.43 -9.20
CA GLU A 314 2.50 10.07 -10.53
C GLU A 314 3.91 10.06 -11.09
N LYS A 315 4.93 10.49 -10.34
CA LYS A 315 6.33 10.45 -10.78
C LYS A 315 6.84 9.05 -11.05
N THR A 316 6.47 8.05 -10.26
CA THR A 316 6.90 6.67 -10.54
C THR A 316 6.30 6.18 -11.86
N LEU A 317 5.06 6.56 -12.17
CA LEU A 317 4.41 6.24 -13.43
C LEU A 317 4.98 7.02 -14.62
N PHE A 318 5.26 8.33 -14.45
CA PHE A 318 5.82 9.19 -15.50
C PHE A 318 7.32 8.97 -15.71
N ALA A 319 8.14 8.99 -14.66
CA ALA A 319 9.59 8.99 -14.76
C ALA A 319 10.20 7.58 -14.88
N ALA A 320 9.74 6.59 -14.11
CA ALA A 320 10.36 5.27 -14.12
C ALA A 320 9.95 4.44 -15.34
N GLY A 321 8.70 4.56 -15.78
CA GLY A 321 8.18 3.84 -16.95
C GLY A 321 8.60 4.46 -18.29
N ALA A 322 8.50 5.79 -18.43
CA ALA A 322 8.68 6.45 -19.72
C ALA A 322 10.02 7.18 -19.91
N VAL A 323 10.62 7.74 -18.85
CA VAL A 323 11.82 8.60 -18.98
C VAL A 323 13.12 7.83 -18.73
N LEU A 324 13.16 6.96 -17.71
CA LEU A 324 14.39 6.27 -17.29
C LEU A 324 14.58 4.88 -17.90
N TRP A 325 13.67 4.43 -18.78
CA TRP A 325 13.67 3.08 -19.33
C TRP A 325 13.95 2.02 -18.25
N ASN A 326 13.15 2.00 -17.18
CA ASN A 326 13.26 0.92 -16.21
C ASN A 326 12.74 -0.37 -16.88
N PRO A 327 13.60 -1.38 -17.16
CA PRO A 327 13.17 -2.62 -17.81
C PRO A 327 12.29 -3.48 -16.89
N SER A 328 12.25 -3.16 -15.59
CA SER A 328 11.42 -3.81 -14.58
C SER A 328 10.65 -2.74 -13.80
N PRO A 329 9.72 -2.02 -14.45
CA PRO A 329 8.88 -1.07 -13.75
C PRO A 329 8.10 -1.84 -12.68
N GLY A 330 7.89 -1.24 -11.51
CA GLY A 330 7.05 -1.85 -10.47
C GLY A 330 5.65 -2.17 -11.01
N VAL A 331 4.86 -2.97 -10.27
CA VAL A 331 3.50 -3.34 -10.68
C VAL A 331 2.70 -2.09 -11.09
N THR A 332 2.15 -2.11 -12.31
CA THR A 332 1.31 -1.04 -12.86
C THR A 332 0.08 -0.83 -12.00
N PHE A 333 -0.24 0.42 -11.68
CA PHE A 333 -1.45 0.75 -10.93
C PHE A 333 -2.68 0.69 -11.84
N GLY A 334 -3.80 0.18 -11.32
CA GLY A 334 -5.11 0.36 -11.93
C GLY A 334 -5.56 1.82 -11.82
N ALA A 335 -6.51 2.24 -12.67
CA ALA A 335 -7.06 3.59 -12.62
C ALA A 335 -7.78 3.84 -11.30
N SER A 336 -8.48 2.81 -10.82
CA SER A 336 -9.19 2.74 -9.55
C SER A 336 -8.28 2.88 -8.35
N ASP A 337 -7.08 2.28 -8.38
CA ASP A 337 -6.09 2.50 -7.33
C ASP A 337 -5.69 3.97 -7.28
N LEU A 338 -5.30 4.55 -8.41
CA LEU A 338 -4.88 5.96 -8.45
C LEU A 338 -6.03 6.91 -8.05
N ALA A 339 -7.25 6.63 -8.50
CA ALA A 339 -8.44 7.38 -8.14
C ALA A 339 -8.75 7.29 -6.64
N ARG A 340 -8.74 6.08 -6.05
CA ARG A 340 -8.88 5.88 -4.61
C ARG A 340 -7.84 6.69 -3.87
N ASN A 341 -6.59 6.57 -4.27
CA ASN A 341 -5.46 7.18 -3.58
C ASN A 341 -5.59 8.70 -3.58
N ALA A 342 -5.96 9.30 -4.71
CA ALA A 342 -6.18 10.75 -4.83
C ALA A 342 -7.35 11.27 -3.99
N LEU A 343 -8.37 10.44 -3.75
CA LEU A 343 -9.56 10.81 -2.98
C LEU A 343 -9.38 10.56 -1.48
N VAL A 344 -8.90 9.38 -1.11
CA VAL A 344 -8.75 8.93 0.28
C VAL A 344 -7.55 9.60 0.95
N SER A 345 -6.58 10.12 0.18
CA SER A 345 -5.49 10.90 0.74
C SER A 345 -5.95 12.18 1.46
N SER A 346 -7.14 12.71 1.14
CA SER A 346 -7.73 13.85 1.86
C SER A 346 -7.96 13.62 3.37
N PHE A 347 -7.92 12.36 3.81
CA PHE A 347 -8.08 11.97 5.22
C PHE A 347 -6.75 11.75 5.95
N MET A 348 -5.58 11.95 5.31
CA MET A 348 -4.27 11.61 5.89
C MET A 348 -3.90 12.39 7.16
N SER A 349 -4.52 13.53 7.40
CA SER A 349 -4.33 14.34 8.62
C SER A 349 -5.02 13.74 9.85
N ARG A 350 -5.88 12.74 9.69
CA ARG A 350 -6.61 12.09 10.79
C ARG A 350 -5.78 10.97 11.43
N SER A 351 -6.15 10.53 12.63
CA SER A 351 -5.59 9.32 13.24
C SER A 351 -5.80 8.08 12.36
N LEU A 352 -5.00 7.03 12.53
CA LEU A 352 -5.09 5.83 11.69
C LEU A 352 -6.47 5.19 11.78
N ARG A 353 -7.04 5.14 12.98
CA ARG A 353 -8.41 4.66 13.19
C ARG A 353 -9.44 5.50 12.43
N ALA A 354 -9.33 6.83 12.50
CA ALA A 354 -10.27 7.71 11.81
C ALA A 354 -10.09 7.70 10.27
N GLN A 355 -8.88 7.42 9.78
CA GLN A 355 -8.62 7.13 8.37
C GLN A 355 -9.33 5.85 7.92
N GLU A 356 -9.30 4.79 8.73
CA GLU A 356 -10.01 3.53 8.44
C GLU A 356 -11.52 3.72 8.39
N GLU A 357 -12.10 4.43 9.36
CA GLU A 357 -13.54 4.72 9.36
C GLU A 357 -13.93 5.57 8.15
N ALA A 358 -13.15 6.60 7.81
CA ALA A 358 -13.38 7.39 6.60
C ALA A 358 -13.25 6.55 5.32
N TYR A 359 -12.27 5.64 5.25
CA TYR A 359 -12.10 4.75 4.10
C TYR A 359 -13.29 3.81 3.92
N LYS A 360 -13.82 3.25 5.02
CA LYS A 360 -15.02 2.42 5.00
C LYS A 360 -16.23 3.21 4.47
N ASP A 361 -16.50 4.33 5.13
CA ASP A 361 -17.67 5.17 4.90
C ASP A 361 -17.69 5.79 3.50
N VAL A 362 -16.52 6.18 2.97
CA VAL A 362 -16.44 6.95 1.72
C VAL A 362 -16.08 6.07 0.52
N TRP A 363 -15.40 4.94 0.69
CA TRP A 363 -14.92 4.14 -0.45
C TRP A 363 -15.36 2.67 -0.41
N LEU A 364 -15.13 1.96 0.70
CA LEU A 364 -15.41 0.52 0.74
C LEU A 364 -16.90 0.22 0.67
N ASP A 365 -17.69 0.77 1.59
CA ASP A 365 -19.11 0.46 1.72
C ASP A 365 -19.97 1.02 0.59
N PRO A 366 -19.78 2.28 0.13
CA PRO A 366 -20.59 2.82 -0.96
C PRO A 366 -20.30 2.19 -2.31
N LEU A 367 -19.06 1.71 -2.53
CA LEU A 367 -18.56 1.37 -3.86
C LEU A 367 -17.94 -0.03 -3.92
N GLN A 368 -16.75 -0.23 -3.33
CA GLN A 368 -15.94 -1.43 -3.57
C GLN A 368 -16.62 -2.73 -3.11
N ARG A 369 -17.23 -2.77 -1.92
CA ARG A 369 -17.93 -3.95 -1.38
C ARG A 369 -19.23 -4.27 -2.10
N ARG A 370 -19.76 -3.33 -2.88
CA ARG A 370 -21.03 -3.46 -3.61
C ARG A 370 -20.86 -3.89 -5.06
N LEU A 371 -19.63 -4.03 -5.56
CA LEU A 371 -19.38 -4.46 -6.94
C LEU A 371 -20.06 -5.81 -7.22
N ILE A 372 -20.89 -5.82 -8.27
CA ILE A 372 -21.45 -7.06 -8.79
C ILE A 372 -20.39 -7.69 -9.68
N ARG A 373 -19.78 -8.76 -9.19
CA ARG A 373 -18.99 -9.65 -10.03
C ARG A 373 -19.98 -10.33 -10.96
N ASP A 374 -19.95 -10.01 -12.26
CA ASP A 374 -20.74 -10.72 -13.27
C ASP A 374 -20.56 -12.21 -12.99
N GLY A 375 -21.67 -12.84 -12.63
CA GLY A 375 -21.67 -14.20 -12.14
C GLY A 375 -20.91 -15.06 -13.14
N GLY A 376 -19.92 -15.80 -12.65
CA GLY A 376 -19.58 -17.06 -13.28
C GLY A 376 -20.91 -17.74 -13.58
N LYS A 377 -21.15 -17.99 -14.87
CA LYS A 377 -22.31 -18.74 -15.36
C LYS A 377 -22.66 -19.81 -14.34
N ASP A 378 -23.93 -19.78 -13.95
CA ASP A 378 -24.60 -20.66 -13.01
C ASP A 378 -23.96 -22.05 -12.91
N GLY A 379 -23.83 -22.52 -11.66
CA GLY A 379 -23.38 -23.86 -11.30
C GLY A 379 -24.13 -24.99 -12.02
N GLY A 380 -23.71 -25.26 -13.26
CA GLY A 380 -23.85 -26.55 -13.91
C GLY A 380 -22.59 -27.34 -13.62
N GLY A 381 -22.69 -28.29 -12.69
CA GLY A 381 -21.62 -29.23 -12.39
C GLY A 381 -21.06 -29.84 -13.67
N ARG A 382 -19.78 -29.59 -13.90
CA ARG A 382 -18.92 -30.48 -14.68
C ARG A 382 -17.72 -30.76 -13.82
N ASP A 383 -17.82 -31.90 -13.17
CA ASP A 383 -16.71 -32.64 -12.64
C ASP A 383 -15.69 -32.90 -13.76
N ASP A 384 -14.42 -32.84 -13.37
CA ASP A 384 -13.25 -33.47 -14.00
C ASP A 384 -12.85 -33.04 -15.41
N ASP A 385 -11.82 -32.17 -15.51
CA ASP A 385 -10.67 -32.46 -16.40
C ASP A 385 -9.43 -31.65 -15.97
N ASP A 386 -8.37 -32.37 -15.59
CA ASP A 386 -7.04 -31.88 -15.21
C ASP A 386 -6.27 -31.38 -16.44
N GLY A 387 -6.67 -30.23 -16.97
CA GLY A 387 -5.97 -29.53 -18.05
C GLY A 387 -4.99 -28.48 -17.50
N ASP A 388 -3.71 -28.83 -17.44
CA ASP A 388 -2.57 -27.89 -17.34
C ASP A 388 -2.55 -26.94 -18.55
N ASP A 389 -3.36 -25.88 -18.51
CA ASP A 389 -3.21 -24.74 -19.44
C ASP A 389 -2.39 -23.63 -18.76
N GLU A 390 -1.10 -23.58 -19.10
CA GLU A 390 -0.13 -22.53 -18.80
C GLU A 390 -0.47 -21.19 -19.49
N ARG A 391 -1.68 -20.68 -19.30
CA ARG A 391 -2.07 -19.30 -19.62
C ARG A 391 -2.63 -18.62 -18.37
N GLY A 392 -1.88 -18.74 -17.28
CA GLY A 392 -2.18 -18.21 -15.95
C GLY A 392 -1.73 -16.77 -15.73
N THR A 393 -2.28 -15.82 -16.49
CA THR A 393 -2.33 -14.40 -16.09
C THR A 393 -3.75 -13.97 -16.43
N GLU A 394 -4.69 -13.78 -15.48
CA GLU A 394 -5.22 -12.42 -15.25
C GLU A 394 -6.28 -12.31 -14.13
N ASN A 395 -6.54 -13.32 -13.29
CA ASN A 395 -7.59 -13.21 -12.25
C ASN A 395 -7.14 -12.53 -10.93
N VAL A 396 -6.01 -11.81 -10.94
CA VAL A 396 -5.42 -11.17 -9.74
C VAL A 396 -6.07 -9.81 -9.43
N GLY A 397 -6.93 -9.27 -10.31
CA GLY A 397 -7.44 -7.89 -10.20
C GLY A 397 -8.94 -7.71 -10.36
N GLY A 398 -9.78 -8.75 -10.20
CA GLY A 398 -11.21 -8.72 -10.57
C GLY A 398 -11.96 -7.45 -10.13
N ASP A 399 -11.84 -7.05 -8.87
CA ASP A 399 -12.53 -5.84 -8.37
C ASP A 399 -11.91 -4.54 -8.89
N SER A 400 -10.58 -4.47 -9.04
CA SER A 400 -9.90 -3.30 -9.59
C SER A 400 -10.19 -3.11 -11.09
N VAL A 401 -10.26 -4.20 -11.85
CA VAL A 401 -10.62 -4.17 -13.28
C VAL A 401 -12.07 -3.70 -13.45
N LEU A 402 -13.01 -4.24 -12.68
CA LEU A 402 -14.41 -3.81 -12.71
C LEU A 402 -14.54 -2.32 -12.34
N LEU A 403 -13.80 -1.87 -11.33
CA LEU A 403 -13.83 -0.47 -10.92
C LEU A 403 -13.18 0.45 -11.95
N ASP A 404 -12.09 0.03 -12.60
CA ASP A 404 -11.48 0.74 -13.73
C ASP A 404 -12.49 0.90 -14.89
N ASP A 405 -13.25 -0.16 -15.19
CA ASP A 405 -14.28 -0.13 -16.23
C ASP A 405 -15.43 0.82 -15.87
N ILE A 406 -15.88 0.82 -14.62
CA ILE A 406 -16.86 1.78 -14.09
C ILE A 406 -16.34 3.21 -14.25
N LEU A 407 -15.10 3.49 -13.85
CA LEU A 407 -14.52 4.83 -13.96
C LEU A 407 -14.41 5.29 -15.43
N ARG A 408 -13.99 4.40 -16.34
CA ARG A 408 -13.94 4.70 -17.78
C ARG A 408 -15.33 5.01 -18.34
N ALA A 409 -16.34 4.20 -18.01
CA ALA A 409 -17.71 4.39 -18.44
C ALA A 409 -18.33 5.67 -17.86
N PHE A 410 -18.05 5.96 -16.60
CA PHE A 410 -18.46 7.18 -15.91
C PHE A 410 -17.93 8.43 -16.61
N LEU A 411 -16.62 8.48 -16.87
CA LEU A 411 -15.98 9.61 -17.55
C LEU A 411 -16.47 9.80 -18.99
N ALA A 412 -16.74 8.70 -19.71
CA ALA A 412 -17.34 8.76 -21.03
C ALA A 412 -18.77 9.32 -21.00
N ALA A 413 -19.56 8.95 -19.99
CA ALA A 413 -20.90 9.49 -19.78
C ALA A 413 -20.86 10.99 -19.42
N GLU A 414 -19.92 11.41 -18.57
CA GLU A 414 -19.71 12.83 -18.26
C GLU A 414 -19.32 13.65 -19.50
N ASP A 415 -18.43 13.15 -20.35
CA ASP A 415 -18.11 13.81 -21.61
C ASP A 415 -19.34 13.96 -22.52
N ALA A 416 -20.15 12.92 -22.62
CA ALA A 416 -21.38 12.94 -23.43
C ALA A 416 -22.36 14.00 -22.90
N ARG A 417 -22.61 14.01 -21.59
CA ARG A 417 -23.43 15.03 -20.92
C ARG A 417 -22.96 16.45 -21.22
N ARG A 418 -21.65 16.69 -21.26
CA ARG A 418 -21.10 18.01 -21.57
C ARG A 418 -21.34 18.44 -23.02
N ARG A 419 -21.23 17.52 -23.98
CA ARG A 419 -21.48 17.82 -25.40
C ARG A 419 -22.93 18.20 -25.67
N GLU A 420 -23.85 17.61 -24.91
CA GLU A 420 -25.29 17.86 -25.03
C GLU A 420 -25.74 19.12 -24.31
N ARG A 421 -24.90 19.69 -23.44
CA ARG A 421 -25.27 20.84 -22.61
C ARG A 421 -25.01 22.16 -23.36
N PRO A 422 -26.00 23.05 -23.49
CA PRO A 422 -25.72 24.42 -23.90
C PRO A 422 -24.82 25.10 -22.85
N PRO A 423 -23.92 26.01 -23.24
CA PRO A 423 -23.08 26.74 -22.29
C PRO A 423 -23.99 27.40 -21.25
N LEU A 424 -23.76 27.10 -19.97
CA LEU A 424 -24.50 27.70 -18.87
C LEU A 424 -24.47 29.23 -19.01
N ALA A 425 -25.64 29.85 -19.13
CA ALA A 425 -25.74 31.28 -18.84
C ALA A 425 -25.37 31.46 -17.36
N ALA A 426 -24.36 32.28 -17.10
CA ALA A 426 -23.68 32.44 -15.81
C ALA A 426 -24.54 33.06 -14.68
N SER A 427 -25.87 32.94 -14.71
CA SER A 427 -26.77 33.83 -13.96
C SER A 427 -27.66 33.20 -12.88
N SER A 428 -27.57 31.90 -12.58
CA SER A 428 -28.25 31.36 -11.37
C SER A 428 -27.26 30.65 -10.45
N THR A 429 -26.94 31.31 -9.35
CA THR A 429 -26.13 30.78 -8.24
C THR A 429 -26.69 29.47 -7.70
N ASP A 430 -28.02 29.31 -7.70
CA ASP A 430 -28.68 28.12 -7.15
C ASP A 430 -28.47 26.88 -8.02
N ALA A 431 -28.55 27.00 -9.34
CA ALA A 431 -28.28 25.87 -10.25
C ALA A 431 -26.79 25.47 -10.26
N ALA A 432 -25.90 26.44 -10.01
CA ALA A 432 -24.48 26.16 -9.80
C ALA A 432 -24.27 25.41 -8.48
N ALA A 433 -24.86 25.87 -7.37
CA ALA A 433 -24.76 25.19 -6.08
C ALA A 433 -25.34 23.76 -6.12
N GLU A 434 -26.48 23.56 -6.78
CA GLU A 434 -27.10 22.24 -6.98
C GLU A 434 -26.22 21.32 -7.84
N ALA A 435 -25.62 21.85 -8.91
CA ALA A 435 -24.67 21.10 -9.73
C ALA A 435 -23.42 20.69 -8.92
N ALA A 436 -22.82 21.60 -8.16
CA ALA A 436 -21.70 21.26 -7.27
C ALA A 436 -22.08 20.20 -6.24
N ALA A 437 -23.23 20.34 -5.58
CA ALA A 437 -23.71 19.41 -4.57
C ALA A 437 -23.98 18.00 -5.14
N SER A 438 -24.34 17.89 -6.41
CA SER A 438 -24.55 16.61 -7.11
C SER A 438 -23.28 16.08 -7.81
N GLY A 439 -22.12 16.69 -7.58
CA GLY A 439 -20.86 16.32 -8.22
C GLY A 439 -20.82 16.65 -9.71
N ARG A 440 -21.72 17.48 -10.22
CA ARG A 440 -21.73 17.90 -11.62
C ARG A 440 -20.79 19.10 -11.81
N PRO A 441 -19.79 19.00 -12.70
CA PRO A 441 -18.95 20.13 -13.05
C PRO A 441 -19.76 21.32 -13.57
N ILE A 442 -19.41 22.52 -13.08
CA ILE A 442 -20.16 23.77 -13.33
C ILE A 442 -19.51 24.58 -14.47
N GLY A 443 -18.24 24.35 -14.77
CA GLY A 443 -17.43 25.16 -15.68
C GLY A 443 -17.06 24.49 -17.01
N PRO A 444 -16.33 25.22 -17.88
CA PRO A 444 -15.67 24.61 -19.04
C PRO A 444 -14.69 23.52 -18.58
N ARG A 445 -14.42 22.55 -19.45
CA ARG A 445 -13.50 21.44 -19.13
C ARG A 445 -12.12 22.00 -18.77
N ARG A 446 -11.66 21.70 -17.55
CA ARG A 446 -10.30 21.96 -17.07
C ARG A 446 -9.53 20.65 -17.19
N ALA A 447 -8.34 20.71 -17.77
CA ALA A 447 -7.39 19.61 -17.73
C ALA A 447 -6.43 19.87 -16.56
N CYS A 448 -6.32 18.94 -15.62
CA CYS A 448 -5.32 19.00 -14.55
C CYS A 448 -3.91 18.88 -15.15
N ALA A 449 -2.88 19.13 -14.32
CA ALA A 449 -1.47 18.99 -14.74
C ALA A 449 -1.19 17.59 -15.34
N ALA A 450 -1.63 16.53 -14.66
CA ALA A 450 -1.42 15.16 -15.12
C ALA A 450 -2.07 14.87 -16.50
N GLU A 451 -3.26 15.40 -16.78
CA GLU A 451 -3.90 15.22 -18.09
C GLU A 451 -3.15 15.97 -19.19
N ARG A 452 -2.74 17.22 -18.92
CA ARG A 452 -1.93 18.03 -19.84
C ARG A 452 -0.58 17.36 -20.13
N ASP A 453 0.08 16.83 -19.12
CA ASP A 453 1.38 16.16 -19.25
C ASP A 453 1.27 14.86 -20.06
N VAL A 454 0.24 14.05 -19.82
CA VAL A 454 -0.02 12.85 -20.63
C VAL A 454 -0.33 13.23 -22.08
N ASP A 455 -1.14 14.25 -22.33
CA ASP A 455 -1.43 14.72 -23.69
C ASP A 455 -0.19 15.26 -24.39
N ALA A 456 0.62 16.07 -23.70
CA ALA A 456 1.89 16.56 -24.21
C ALA A 456 2.83 15.39 -24.56
N MET A 457 2.94 14.40 -23.68
CA MET A 457 3.76 13.21 -23.90
C MET A 457 3.28 12.39 -25.12
N ARG A 458 1.96 12.23 -25.29
CA ARG A 458 1.38 11.53 -26.44
C ARG A 458 1.58 12.27 -27.75
N SER A 459 1.55 13.60 -27.72
CA SER A 459 1.75 14.45 -28.90
C SER A 459 3.22 14.65 -29.28
N SER A 460 4.16 14.32 -28.39
CA SER A 460 5.60 14.53 -28.61
C SER A 460 6.21 13.49 -29.54
N ASP A 461 6.90 13.95 -30.59
CA ASP A 461 7.69 13.09 -31.48
C ASP A 461 8.92 12.47 -30.79
N ALA A 462 9.34 13.03 -29.65
CA ALA A 462 10.51 12.54 -28.90
C ALA A 462 10.20 11.29 -28.06
N VAL A 463 8.92 10.96 -27.86
CA VAL A 463 8.50 9.84 -27.00
C VAL A 463 8.31 8.59 -27.86
N PRO A 464 8.93 7.45 -27.52
CA PRO A 464 8.72 6.18 -28.21
C PRO A 464 7.24 5.76 -28.27
N GLU A 465 6.80 5.23 -29.42
CA GLU A 465 5.40 4.80 -29.62
C GLU A 465 4.93 3.76 -28.59
N LYS A 466 5.81 2.86 -28.16
CA LYS A 466 5.50 1.88 -27.10
C LYS A 466 5.04 2.58 -25.80
N LEU A 467 5.65 3.72 -25.47
CA LEU A 467 5.33 4.48 -24.27
C LEU A 467 4.05 5.31 -24.45
N LYS A 468 3.84 5.87 -25.65
CA LYS A 468 2.57 6.53 -25.98
C LYS A 468 1.38 5.58 -25.87
N LEU A 469 1.56 4.32 -26.29
CA LEU A 469 0.55 3.27 -26.14
C LEU A 469 0.30 2.94 -24.66
N SER A 470 1.34 2.86 -23.82
CA SER A 470 1.16 2.56 -22.39
C SER A 470 0.45 3.65 -21.59
N VAL A 471 0.40 4.88 -22.09
CA VAL A 471 -0.39 5.99 -21.51
C VAL A 471 -1.58 6.41 -22.38
N GLY A 472 -1.94 5.59 -23.37
CA GLY A 472 -2.96 5.94 -24.37
C GLY A 472 -4.39 5.99 -23.81
N ALA A 473 -5.38 6.22 -24.70
CA ALA A 473 -6.77 6.50 -24.36
C ALA A 473 -7.53 5.39 -23.59
N GLY A 474 -6.94 4.21 -23.42
CA GLY A 474 -7.46 3.11 -22.59
C GLY A 474 -6.57 2.74 -21.40
N SER A 475 -5.47 3.47 -21.19
CA SER A 475 -4.55 3.19 -20.10
C SER A 475 -5.14 3.55 -18.73
N PRO A 476 -4.71 2.87 -17.66
CA PRO A 476 -5.02 3.28 -16.29
C PRO A 476 -4.66 4.74 -16.00
N MET A 477 -3.51 5.18 -16.50
CA MET A 477 -3.01 6.53 -16.28
C MET A 477 -3.88 7.59 -16.97
N TRP A 478 -4.29 7.36 -18.22
CA TRP A 478 -5.19 8.28 -18.92
C TRP A 478 -6.55 8.38 -18.23
N THR A 479 -7.08 7.24 -17.79
CA THR A 479 -8.33 7.19 -17.03
C THR A 479 -8.20 7.99 -15.74
N TYR A 480 -7.12 7.78 -14.99
CA TYR A 480 -6.83 8.53 -13.78
C TYR A 480 -6.65 10.03 -14.03
N ALA A 481 -5.88 10.45 -15.03
CA ALA A 481 -5.66 11.86 -15.33
C ALA A 481 -6.98 12.58 -15.62
N ARG A 482 -7.85 11.94 -16.42
CA ARG A 482 -9.20 12.44 -16.71
C ARG A 482 -10.10 12.46 -15.48
N PHE A 483 -10.01 11.43 -14.64
CA PHE A 483 -10.71 11.41 -13.36
C PHE A 483 -10.24 12.55 -12.46
N ARG A 484 -8.93 12.81 -12.37
CA ARG A 484 -8.35 13.89 -11.59
C ARG A 484 -8.85 15.26 -12.06
N SER A 485 -8.90 15.49 -13.37
CA SER A 485 -9.51 16.69 -13.95
C SER A 485 -10.97 16.87 -13.50
N TYR A 486 -11.77 15.81 -13.54
CA TYR A 486 -13.14 15.83 -13.05
C TYR A 486 -13.22 16.18 -11.55
N VAL A 487 -12.36 15.58 -10.72
CA VAL A 487 -12.30 15.86 -9.28
C VAL A 487 -11.97 17.33 -8.99
N GLU A 488 -10.96 17.88 -9.67
CA GLU A 488 -10.56 19.28 -9.49
C GLU A 488 -11.66 20.25 -9.93
N GLU A 489 -12.40 19.93 -11.00
CA GLU A 489 -13.56 20.72 -11.41
C GLU A 489 -14.69 20.70 -10.37
N VAL A 490 -14.97 19.54 -9.77
CA VAL A 490 -15.96 19.43 -8.68
C VAL A 490 -15.50 20.24 -7.47
N ALA A 491 -14.21 20.18 -7.11
CA ALA A 491 -13.64 20.96 -6.02
C ALA A 491 -13.79 22.47 -6.24
N LEU A 492 -13.47 22.95 -7.46
CA LEU A 492 -13.63 24.36 -7.83
C LEU A 492 -15.12 24.78 -7.80
N GLY A 493 -16.01 23.90 -8.25
CA GLY A 493 -17.46 24.15 -8.20
C GLY A 493 -17.98 24.30 -6.78
N LEU A 494 -17.55 23.43 -5.86
CA LEU A 494 -17.90 23.51 -4.44
C LEU A 494 -17.39 24.81 -3.81
N ARG A 495 -16.14 25.19 -4.08
CA ARG A 495 -15.56 26.47 -3.60
C ARG A 495 -16.34 27.68 -4.10
N ALA A 496 -16.71 27.69 -5.39
CA ALA A 496 -17.50 28.78 -5.96
C ALA A 496 -18.90 28.89 -5.34
N ALA A 497 -19.52 27.75 -5.00
CA ALA A 497 -20.81 27.73 -4.31
C ALA A 497 -20.72 28.23 -2.86
N GLU A 498 -19.62 27.95 -2.16
CA GLU A 498 -19.36 28.42 -0.79
C GLU A 498 -19.04 29.92 -0.74
N GLY A 499 -18.27 30.44 -1.71
CA GLY A 499 -17.91 31.86 -1.79
C GLY A 499 -19.04 32.79 -2.27
N GLY A 500 -20.17 32.24 -2.73
CA GLY A 500 -21.33 33.01 -3.20
C GLY A 500 -22.27 33.51 -2.09
N GLY A 501 -22.00 33.16 -0.83
CA GLY A 501 -22.84 33.45 0.33
C GLY A 501 -22.23 34.44 1.32
N GLY A 502 -22.00 35.69 0.90
CA GLY A 502 -21.83 36.82 1.82
C GLY A 502 -20.46 37.52 1.80
N ALA A 503 -20.39 38.64 1.10
CA ALA A 503 -19.61 39.82 1.51
C ALA A 503 -20.06 41.04 0.69
N GLU A 504 -21.02 41.82 1.23
CA GLU A 504 -20.95 43.27 1.04
C GLU A 504 -19.67 43.74 1.73
N GLY A 505 -18.73 44.30 0.96
CA GLY A 505 -17.58 45.01 1.54
C GLY A 505 -16.25 44.84 0.80
N GLY A 506 -16.06 45.66 -0.24
CA GLY A 506 -14.73 46.26 -0.52
C GLY A 506 -13.71 45.45 -1.33
N GLY A 507 -13.73 45.63 -2.65
CA GLY A 507 -12.54 46.03 -3.41
C GLY A 507 -11.47 44.98 -3.72
N ALA A 508 -11.57 44.39 -4.92
CA ALA A 508 -10.54 44.38 -5.97
C ALA A 508 -10.84 43.20 -6.92
N GLY A 509 -11.35 43.52 -8.10
CA GLY A 509 -11.66 42.50 -9.10
C GLY A 509 -10.40 41.99 -9.79
N THR A 510 -10.12 40.70 -9.65
CA THR A 510 -9.36 39.94 -10.65
C THR A 510 -10.36 39.12 -11.46
N LYS A 511 -10.65 39.62 -12.67
CA LYS A 511 -11.39 38.86 -13.69
C LYS A 511 -10.46 37.75 -14.20
N THR A 512 -10.57 36.54 -13.66
CA THR A 512 -9.96 35.34 -14.26
C THR A 512 -10.64 35.05 -15.60
N LYS A 513 -10.08 35.60 -16.68
CA LYS A 513 -10.38 35.20 -18.05
C LYS A 513 -9.47 34.04 -18.42
N THR A 514 -9.85 32.82 -18.05
CA THR A 514 -9.25 31.62 -18.62
C THR A 514 -9.65 31.54 -20.09
N LYS A 515 -8.80 32.04 -21.00
CA LYS A 515 -8.98 31.80 -22.45
C LYS A 515 -8.54 30.37 -22.76
N PRO A 516 -9.33 29.57 -23.50
CA PRO A 516 -8.86 28.29 -24.00
C PRO A 516 -7.78 28.53 -25.06
N ARG A 517 -6.56 28.03 -24.84
CA ARG A 517 -5.53 27.98 -25.90
C ARG A 517 -5.90 26.86 -26.89
N LEU A 518 -6.47 27.25 -28.02
CA LEU A 518 -6.33 26.50 -29.27
C LEU A 518 -4.88 26.71 -29.74
N ASN A 519 -3.99 25.78 -29.42
CA ASN A 519 -2.59 25.83 -29.89
C ASN A 519 -2.52 25.47 -31.38
N ALA A 520 -2.54 26.49 -32.24
CA ALA A 520 -1.93 26.45 -33.56
C ALA A 520 -0.69 27.35 -33.51
N GLY A 521 0.50 26.75 -33.42
CA GLY A 521 1.77 27.49 -33.43
C GLY A 521 2.83 26.80 -32.60
N GLY A 522 3.75 26.10 -33.29
CA GLY A 522 4.86 25.39 -32.66
C GLY A 522 5.89 26.35 -32.08
N VAL A 523 6.11 26.24 -30.78
CA VAL A 523 7.39 26.56 -30.15
C VAL A 523 7.85 25.28 -29.47
N LYS A 524 8.99 24.75 -29.90
CA LYS A 524 9.59 23.56 -29.30
C LYS A 524 10.08 23.94 -27.90
N LYS A 525 9.33 23.61 -26.86
CA LYS A 525 9.87 23.62 -25.49
C LYS A 525 10.89 22.50 -25.41
N ASN A 526 12.17 22.87 -25.24
CA ASN A 526 13.20 21.90 -24.90
C ASN A 526 12.94 21.44 -23.46
N PHE A 527 12.69 20.15 -23.31
CA PHE A 527 12.31 19.51 -22.07
C PHE A 527 13.58 18.86 -21.48
N ASP A 528 14.17 19.43 -20.43
CA ASP A 528 15.26 18.80 -19.66
C ASP A 528 14.72 18.34 -18.29
N PHE A 529 14.79 17.03 -18.04
CA PHE A 529 14.24 16.39 -16.84
C PHE A 529 15.33 15.86 -15.90
N THR A 530 16.61 16.17 -16.16
CA THR A 530 17.73 15.39 -15.57
C THR A 530 18.85 16.17 -14.87
N SER A 531 18.82 17.50 -14.76
CA SER A 531 19.90 18.23 -14.09
C SER A 531 19.53 18.69 -12.66
N SER A 532 20.17 18.08 -11.65
CA SER A 532 20.29 18.61 -10.28
C SER A 532 21.43 19.64 -10.14
N ALA A 533 21.88 20.27 -11.24
CA ALA A 533 22.95 21.26 -11.20
C ALA A 533 22.36 22.67 -11.29
N PRO A 534 22.82 23.65 -10.49
CA PRO A 534 22.43 25.04 -10.70
C PRO A 534 22.87 25.48 -12.11
N PRO A 535 22.00 26.17 -12.87
CA PRO A 535 22.36 26.65 -14.20
C PRO A 535 23.55 27.63 -14.12
N PRO A 536 24.43 27.68 -15.12
CA PRO A 536 25.43 28.74 -15.21
C PRO A 536 24.72 30.10 -15.25
N PRO A 537 25.31 31.17 -14.69
CA PRO A 537 24.68 32.48 -14.71
C PRO A 537 24.40 32.90 -16.16
N PRO A 538 23.19 33.41 -16.46
CA PRO A 538 22.78 33.72 -17.82
C PRO A 538 23.63 34.88 -18.38
N PRO A 539 23.96 34.88 -19.68
CA PRO A 539 24.45 36.08 -20.35
C PRO A 539 23.37 37.18 -20.31
N GLU A 540 23.79 38.42 -20.18
CA GLU A 540 22.94 39.62 -20.14
C GLU A 540 22.12 39.75 -21.44
N GLU A 541 20.96 39.10 -21.51
CA GLU A 541 19.91 39.35 -22.48
C GLU A 541 18.64 39.70 -21.71
N GLU A 542 17.96 40.75 -22.16
CA GLU A 542 16.80 41.36 -21.50
C GLU A 542 15.72 40.30 -21.18
N GLU A 543 15.58 39.96 -19.90
CA GLU A 543 14.56 39.07 -19.39
C GLU A 543 13.18 39.73 -19.58
N GLU A 544 12.46 39.33 -20.62
CA GLU A 544 11.00 39.44 -20.60
C GLU A 544 10.53 38.51 -19.46
N GLU A 545 10.14 39.10 -18.33
CA GLU A 545 9.44 38.41 -17.24
C GLU A 545 8.14 37.80 -17.81
N GLU A 546 8.23 36.59 -18.36
CA GLU A 546 7.05 35.74 -18.53
C GLU A 546 6.54 35.46 -17.10
N GLU A 547 5.47 36.14 -16.67
CA GLU A 547 4.68 35.73 -15.52
C GLU A 547 4.25 34.28 -15.79
N GLU A 548 5.02 33.30 -15.31
CA GLU A 548 4.58 31.92 -15.21
C GLU A 548 3.36 31.95 -14.28
N GLU A 549 2.16 31.91 -14.86
CA GLU A 549 0.92 31.66 -14.13
C GLU A 549 1.11 30.31 -13.42
N GLU A 550 1.57 30.35 -12.16
CA GLU A 550 1.71 29.17 -11.33
C GLU A 550 0.35 28.48 -11.31
N ASP A 551 0.31 27.23 -11.79
CA ASP A 551 -0.91 26.44 -11.83
C ASP A 551 -1.50 26.38 -10.41
N GLU A 552 -2.58 27.13 -10.17
CA GLU A 552 -3.21 27.20 -8.85
C GLU A 552 -3.57 25.78 -8.38
N TYR A 553 -2.94 25.36 -7.29
CA TYR A 553 -3.20 24.07 -6.68
C TYR A 553 -4.65 24.02 -6.17
N VAL A 554 -5.39 23.00 -6.61
CA VAL A 554 -6.77 22.78 -6.18
C VAL A 554 -6.79 21.68 -5.11
N PRO A 555 -6.92 22.02 -3.82
CA PRO A 555 -6.99 21.01 -2.76
C PRO A 555 -8.27 20.19 -2.89
N ILE A 556 -8.10 18.88 -2.78
CA ILE A 556 -9.22 17.94 -2.66
C ILE A 556 -9.59 17.84 -1.19
N THR A 557 -10.76 18.35 -0.86
CA THR A 557 -11.31 18.26 0.50
C THR A 557 -12.07 16.96 0.70
N GLU A 558 -12.33 16.60 1.96
CA GLU A 558 -13.21 15.47 2.28
C GLU A 558 -14.61 15.64 1.67
N ARG A 559 -15.10 16.88 1.60
CA ARG A 559 -16.38 17.22 0.94
C ARG A 559 -16.32 16.90 -0.55
N THR A 560 -15.24 17.31 -1.23
CA THR A 560 -14.98 16.96 -2.63
C THR A 560 -14.99 15.44 -2.81
N CYS A 561 -14.29 14.72 -1.92
CA CYS A 561 -14.18 13.27 -1.95
C CYS A 561 -15.55 12.59 -1.91
N ARG A 562 -16.39 12.94 -0.92
CA ARG A 562 -17.76 12.42 -0.78
C ARG A 562 -18.61 12.67 -2.01
N VAL A 563 -18.65 13.93 -2.46
CA VAL A 563 -19.47 14.34 -3.62
C VAL A 563 -19.05 13.59 -4.90
N VAL A 564 -17.74 13.43 -5.13
CA VAL A 564 -17.23 12.67 -6.27
C VAL A 564 -17.60 11.20 -6.18
N VAL A 565 -17.41 10.56 -5.01
CA VAL A 565 -17.75 9.15 -4.85
C VAL A 565 -19.25 8.93 -5.02
N ASP A 566 -20.09 9.78 -4.42
CA ASP A 566 -21.54 9.72 -4.58
C ASP A 566 -21.96 9.82 -6.05
N ALA A 567 -21.30 10.67 -6.86
CA ALA A 567 -21.57 10.77 -8.28
C ALA A 567 -21.20 9.48 -9.05
N VAL A 568 -20.07 8.85 -8.70
CA VAL A 568 -19.66 7.56 -9.29
C VAL A 568 -20.61 6.44 -8.86
N VAL A 569 -20.99 6.38 -7.58
CA VAL A 569 -21.94 5.42 -7.03
C VAL A 569 -23.30 5.55 -7.71
N ALA A 570 -23.85 6.76 -7.78
CA ALA A 570 -25.12 7.01 -8.46
C ALA A 570 -25.09 6.57 -9.93
N PHE A 571 -23.99 6.85 -10.64
CA PHE A 571 -23.80 6.35 -12.00
C PHE A 571 -23.82 4.81 -12.05
N ALA A 572 -23.05 4.14 -11.18
CA ALA A 572 -22.95 2.70 -11.17
C ALA A 572 -24.27 2.02 -10.76
N GLU A 573 -25.03 2.60 -9.82
CA GLU A 573 -26.38 2.15 -9.43
C GLU A 573 -27.37 2.25 -10.60
N THR A 574 -27.41 3.38 -11.32
CA THR A 574 -28.31 3.53 -12.49
C THR A 574 -28.02 2.53 -13.60
N ARG A 575 -26.82 1.92 -13.60
CA ARG A 575 -26.38 0.91 -14.55
C ARG A 575 -26.49 -0.52 -14.01
N GLY A 576 -26.94 -0.71 -12.76
CA GLY A 576 -27.03 -2.02 -12.13
C GLY A 576 -25.66 -2.68 -11.91
N LEU A 577 -24.59 -1.88 -11.76
CA LEU A 577 -23.21 -2.38 -11.54
C LEU A 577 -22.89 -2.57 -10.06
N LEU A 578 -23.74 -2.03 -9.17
CA LEU A 578 -23.62 -2.16 -7.72
C LEU A 578 -24.84 -2.90 -7.15
N ARG A 579 -24.59 -3.74 -6.14
CA ARG A 579 -25.64 -4.33 -5.31
C ARG A 579 -26.40 -3.21 -4.58
N PRO A 580 -27.71 -3.37 -4.34
CA PRO A 580 -28.45 -2.43 -3.49
C PRO A 580 -27.77 -2.27 -2.14
N ARG A 581 -27.80 -1.05 -1.60
CA ARG A 581 -27.37 -0.81 -0.22
C ARG A 581 -28.32 -1.61 0.68
N ILE A 582 -27.77 -2.59 1.39
CA ILE A 582 -28.52 -3.27 2.45
C ILE A 582 -28.39 -2.34 3.64
N ASP A 583 -29.40 -1.51 3.88
CA ASP A 583 -29.52 -0.82 5.15
C ASP A 583 -29.80 -1.90 6.19
N VAL A 584 -28.74 -2.34 6.87
CA VAL A 584 -28.87 -3.18 8.05
C VAL A 584 -29.52 -2.28 9.09
N ALA A 585 -30.85 -2.39 9.23
CA ALA A 585 -31.54 -1.78 10.36
C ALA A 585 -30.86 -2.30 11.64
N GLU A 586 -30.31 -1.37 12.44
CA GLU A 586 -29.61 -1.64 13.71
C GLU A 586 -30.41 -2.54 14.67
#